data_AF-A0A8T6XKD8-F1
#
_entry.id   AF-A0A8T6XKD8-F1
#
_cell.length_a   1.000
_cell.length_b   1.000
_cell.length_c   1.000
_cell.angle_alpha   90.00
_cell.angle_beta   90.00
_cell.angle_gamma   90.00
#
_symmetry.space_group_name_H-M   'P 1'
#
loop_
_entity.id
_entity.type
_entity.pdbx_description
1 polymer ?
#
loop_
_entity_poly.entity_id
_entity_poly.type
_entity_poly.pdbx_seq_one_letter_code
_entity_poly.pdbx_strand_id
1 'polypeptide(L)' 'MENIWIRSKDNSHIAFWYVDYENHTARYSKEKPVFESIKKYEGSIFQFLTDKGFKIKEKYEDEILF' A
#
# COMPACT_ATOMS: atom_id res chain seq x y z
N MET A 1 -6.73 7.37 11.00
CA MET A 1 -5.40 6.78 10.76
C MET A 1 -4.66 7.74 9.86
N GLU A 2 -3.39 8.00 10.13
CA GLU A 2 -2.58 8.89 9.27
C GLU A 2 -2.22 8.18 7.97
N ASN A 3 -2.21 8.89 6.85
CA ASN A 3 -1.80 8.36 5.56
C ASN A 3 -0.33 7.93 5.61
N ILE A 4 0.01 6.81 4.97
CA ILE A 4 1.35 6.22 5.08
C ILE A 4 1.88 5.71 3.75
N TRP A 5 3.20 5.79 3.62
CA TRP A 5 3.93 5.04 2.60
C TRP A 5 4.28 3.65 3.11
N ILE A 6 4.05 2.65 2.27
CA ILE A 6 4.36 1.24 2.55
C ILE A 6 5.31 0.72 1.49
N ARG A 7 6.41 0.13 1.94
CA ARG A 7 7.25 -0.75 1.15
C ARG A 7 6.82 -2.18 1.41
N SER A 8 6.02 -2.73 0.51
CA SER A 8 5.61 -4.13 0.50
C SER A 8 6.69 -4.98 -0.18
N LYS A 9 6.94 -6.18 0.34
CA LYS A 9 7.87 -7.14 -0.27
C LYS A 9 7.22 -8.52 -0.33
N ASP A 10 6.97 -9.01 -1.54
CA ASP A 10 6.38 -10.33 -1.79
C ASP A 10 7.29 -11.11 -2.75
N ASN A 11 7.79 -12.28 -2.32
CA ASN A 11 8.68 -13.13 -3.13
C ASN A 11 9.82 -12.39 -3.87
N SER A 12 10.50 -11.49 -3.16
CA SER A 12 11.57 -10.62 -3.67
C SER A 12 11.13 -9.45 -4.57
N HIS A 13 9.85 -9.36 -4.94
CA HIS A 13 9.29 -8.18 -5.57
C HIS A 13 9.05 -7.08 -4.53
N ILE A 14 9.66 -5.91 -4.74
CA ILE A 14 9.50 -4.75 -3.87
C ILE A 14 8.59 -3.74 -4.59
N ALA A 15 7.55 -3.30 -3.88
CA ALA A 15 6.62 -2.29 -4.36
C ALA A 15 6.44 -1.20 -3.30
N PHE A 16 6.23 0.04 -3.76
CA PHE A 16 5.93 1.17 -2.91
C PHE A 16 4.46 1.55 -3.10
N TRP A 17 3.76 1.76 -2.00
CA TRP A 17 2.35 2.09 -1.99
C TRP A 17 2.10 3.30 -1.10
N TYR A 18 1.33 4.26 -1.58
CA TYR A 18 0.76 5.30 -0.73
C TYR A 18 -0.65 4.88 -0.31
N VAL A 19 -0.85 4.70 0.99
CA VAL A 19 -2.14 4.34 1.57
C VAL A 19 -2.80 5.60 2.11
N ASP A 20 -3.88 5.99 1.44
CA ASP A 20 -4.74 7.08 1.80
C ASP A 20 -5.97 6.51 2.53
N TYR A 21 -6.00 6.67 3.85
CA TYR A 21 -7.09 6.17 4.68
C TYR A 21 -8.33 7.05 4.61
N GLU A 22 -8.19 8.31 4.21
CA GLU A 22 -9.32 9.24 4.07
C GLU A 22 -10.10 8.92 2.80
N ASN A 23 -9.39 8.68 1.70
CA ASN A 23 -9.99 8.32 0.42
C ASN A 23 -10.16 6.81 0.23
N HIS A 24 -9.74 6.00 1.19
CA HIS A 24 -9.77 4.53 1.13
C HIS A 24 -9.09 3.98 -0.14
N THR A 25 -7.92 4.53 -0.48
CA THR A 25 -7.15 4.11 -1.66
C THR A 25 -5.72 3.73 -1.30
N ALA A 26 -5.18 2.73 -1.99
CA ALA A 26 -3.75 2.44 -1.98
C ALA A 26 -3.23 2.57 -3.41
N ARG A 27 -2.33 3.52 -3.63
CA ARG A 27 -1.75 3.82 -4.95
C ARG A 27 -0.34 3.28 -5.07
N TYR A 28 -0.08 2.54 -6.12
CA TYR A 28 1.25 2.05 -6.46
C TYR A 28 2.14 3.20 -6.91
N SER A 29 3.40 3.16 -6.51
CA SER A 29 4.45 4.04 -6.99
C SER A 29 5.60 3.21 -7.53
N LYS A 30 5.99 3.49 -8.77
CA LYS A 30 7.18 2.93 -9.41
C LYS A 30 8.47 3.47 -8.77
N GLU A 31 8.40 4.64 -8.17
CA GLU A 31 9.53 5.32 -7.55
C GLU A 31 9.44 5.26 -6.03
N LYS A 32 10.60 5.10 -5.39
CA LYS A 32 10.73 5.20 -3.94
C LYS A 32 10.55 6.67 -3.54
N PRO A 33 9.63 7.00 -2.62
CA PRO A 33 9.48 8.38 -2.15
C PRO A 33 10.73 8.84 -1.40
N VAL A 34 11.12 10.10 -1.61
CA VAL A 34 12.44 10.63 -1.21
C VAL A 34 12.43 11.18 0.22
N PHE A 35 11.33 11.80 0.66
CA PHE A 35 11.26 12.56 1.93
C PHE A 35 10.22 12.02 2.91
N GLU A 36 9.64 10.86 2.63
CA GLU A 36 8.52 10.31 3.40
C GLU A 36 8.95 9.15 4.30
N SER A 37 8.30 9.04 5.46
CA SER A 37 8.48 7.87 6.34
C SER A 37 7.82 6.65 5.69
N ILE A 38 8.64 5.66 5.32
CA ILE A 38 8.16 4.44 4.66
C ILE A 38 8.10 3.29 5.66
N LYS A 39 6.90 2.78 5.90
CA LYS A 39 6.68 1.57 6.69
C LYS A 39 7.05 0.32 5.88
N LYS A 40 7.85 -0.57 6.47
CA LYS A 40 8.19 -1.86 5.84
C LYS A 40 7.14 -2.90 6.18
N TYR A 41 6.74 -3.70 5.21
CA TYR A 41 5.83 -4.83 5.38
C TYR A 41 6.32 -6.02 4.54
N GLU A 42 6.52 -7.17 5.17
CA GLU A 42 6.83 -8.44 4.49
C GLU A 42 5.51 -9.10 4.13
N GLY A 43 5.19 -9.11 2.83
CA GLY A 43 3.89 -9.45 2.29
C GLY A 43 3.43 -8.43 1.24
N SER A 44 2.32 -8.74 0.56
CA SER A 44 1.71 -7.85 -0.43
C SER A 44 0.89 -6.74 0.23
N ILE A 45 0.61 -5.65 -0.51
CA ILE A 45 -0.28 -4.59 -0.03
C ILE A 45 -1.71 -5.11 0.28
N PHE A 46 -2.17 -6.15 -0.42
CA PHE A 46 -3.46 -6.78 -0.18
C PHE A 46 -3.52 -7.42 1.21
N GLN A 47 -2.47 -8.15 1.57
CA GLN A 47 -2.37 -8.77 2.88
C GLN A 47 -2.30 -7.70 3.96
N PHE A 48 -1.51 -6.64 3.76
CA PHE A 48 -1.45 -5.51 4.69
C PHE A 48 -2.83 -4.90 4.96
N LEU A 49 -3.61 -4.61 3.91
CA LEU A 49 -4.94 -4.02 4.05
C LEU A 49 -5.92 -4.98 4.75
N THR A 50 -5.84 -6.27 4.44
CA THR A 50 -6.70 -7.31 5.04
C THR A 50 -6.35 -7.53 6.52
N ASP A 51 -5.07 -7.56 6.89
CA ASP A 51 -4.59 -7.64 8.28
C ASP A 51 -5.04 -6.44 9.12
N LYS A 52 -5.25 -5.29 8.47
CA LYS A 52 -5.82 -4.09 9.07
C LYS A 52 -7.34 -4.10 9.17
N GLY A 53 -8.00 -5.13 8.64
CA GLY A 53 -9.45 -5.28 8.66
C GLY A 53 -10.17 -4.53 7.54
N PHE A 54 -9.46 -4.02 6.53
CA PHE A 54 -10.09 -3.38 5.37
C PHE A 54 -10.59 -4.41 4.36
N LYS A 55 -11.70 -4.09 3.70
CA LYS A 55 -12.30 -4.94 2.67
C LYS A 55 -12.03 -4.34 1.31
N ILE A 56 -11.24 -5.05 0.50
CA ILE A 56 -10.96 -4.63 -0.89
C ILE A 56 -12.26 -4.60 -1.70
N LYS A 57 -12.53 -3.46 -2.35
CA LYS A 57 -13.70 -3.22 -3.19
C LYS A 57 -13.36 -3.44 -4.66
N GLU A 58 -12.34 -2.73 -5.14
CA GLU A 58 -11.91 -2.75 -6.54
C GLU A 58 -10.38 -2.70 -6.64
N LYS A 59 -9.87 -3.26 -7.73
CA LYS A 59 -8.44 -3.31 -8.04
C LYS A 59 -8.22 -2.86 -9.48
N TYR A 60 -7.41 -1.83 -9.64
CA TYR A 60 -6.86 -1.37 -10.92
C TYR A 60 -5.38 -1.73 -11.00
N GLU A 61 -4.73 -1.36 -12.11
CA GLU A 61 -3.31 -1.65 -12.35
C GLU A 61 -2.41 -1.00 -11.29
N ASP A 62 -2.65 0.29 -10.99
CA ASP A 62 -1.83 1.10 -10.07
C ASP A 62 -2.61 1.58 -8.82
N GLU A 63 -3.86 1.17 -8.62
CA GLU A 63 -4.68 1.64 -7.49
C GLU A 63 -5.58 0.53 -6.94
N ILE A 64 -5.78 0.52 -5.62
CA ILE A 64 -6.68 -0.37 -4.89
C ILE A 64 -7.65 0.47 -4.07
N LEU A 65 -8.96 0.21 -4.22
CA LEU A 65 -10.01 0.79 -3.39
C LEU A 65 -10.39 -0.20 -2.27
N PHE A 66 -10.46 0.26 -1.02
CA PHE A 66 -10.73 -0.59 0.15
C PHE A 66 -11.71 0.00 1.18
#